data_AF-A0A2D3WHU0-F1
#
_entry.id   AF-A0A2D3WHU0-F1
#
_cell.length_a   1.000
_cell.length_b   1.000
_cell.length_c   1.000
_cell.angle_alpha   90.00
_cell.angle_beta   90.00
_cell.angle_gamma   90.00
#
_symmetry.space_group_name_H-M   'P 1'
#
loop_
_entity.id
_entity.type
_entity.pdbx_description
1 polymer ?
#
loop_
_entity_poly.entity_id
_entity_poly.type
_entity_poly.pdbx_seq_one_letter_code
_entity_poly.pdbx_strand_id
1 'polypeptide(L)'
;MHPVLEKFLAGIRALHQLDPKNLPQEVVAILVKMSPEELFKTCTQFAVLWHNIPTKDSALSLSGEEMQTLAEQYLQALIARMKESR
;
A
#
# COMPACT_ATOMS: atom_id res chain seq x y z
N MET A 1 -11.56 -8.49 -3.38
CA MET A 1 -10.47 -8.01 -2.50
C MET A 1 -10.98 -8.13 -1.06
N HIS A 2 -10.16 -7.98 -0.01
CA HIS A 2 -10.71 -8.14 1.37
C HIS A 2 -11.68 -6.97 1.67
N PRO A 3 -12.89 -7.19 2.23
CA PRO A 3 -13.90 -6.12 2.37
C PRO A 3 -13.43 -4.88 3.15
N VAL A 4 -12.57 -5.07 4.16
CA VAL A 4 -11.95 -3.97 4.91
C VAL A 4 -11.05 -3.11 4.02
N LEU A 5 -10.30 -3.72 3.10
CA LEU A 5 -9.44 -2.98 2.17
C LEU A 5 -10.27 -2.24 1.13
N GLU A 6 -11.35 -2.85 0.62
CA GLU A 6 -12.28 -2.20 -0.31
C GLU A 6 -12.93 -0.98 0.34
N LYS A 7 -13.42 -1.11 1.58
CA LYS A 7 -14.01 -0.01 2.34
C LYS A 7 -12.99 1.10 2.62
N PHE A 8 -11.76 0.74 2.97
CA PHE A 8 -10.68 1.70 3.19
C PHE A 8 -10.36 2.48 1.90
N LEU A 9 -10.13 1.77 0.80
CA LEU A 9 -9.83 2.38 -0.51
C LEU A 9 -10.97 3.25 -1.02
N ALA A 10 -12.22 2.84 -0.84
CA ALA A 10 -13.38 3.66 -1.21
C ALA A 10 -13.54 4.93 -0.35
N GLY A 11 -12.92 4.95 0.84
CA GLY A 11 -13.01 6.04 1.81
C GLY A 11 -11.83 7.01 1.82
N ILE A 12 -10.75 6.73 1.08
CA ILE A 12 -9.60 7.64 1.05
C ILE A 12 -9.98 8.97 0.40
N ARG A 13 -9.52 10.07 1.01
CA ARG A 13 -9.69 11.44 0.52
C ARG A 13 -8.37 12.06 0.08
N ALA A 14 -7.25 11.46 0.47
CA ALA A 14 -5.92 11.91 0.12
C ALA A 14 -4.94 10.74 0.01
N LEU A 15 -3.98 10.84 -0.91
CA LEU A 15 -3.01 9.77 -1.20
C LEU A 15 -2.10 9.44 -0.01
N HIS A 16 -1.76 10.40 0.84
CA HIS A 16 -0.93 10.14 2.02
C HIS A 16 -1.58 9.18 3.04
N GLN A 17 -2.89 8.94 2.95
CA GLN A 17 -3.55 7.94 3.78
C GLN A 17 -3.13 6.50 3.43
N LEU A 18 -2.56 6.31 2.24
CA LEU A 18 -1.94 5.05 1.82
C LEU A 18 -0.51 4.89 2.38
N ASP A 19 0.09 5.89 3.02
CA ASP A 19 1.39 5.72 3.69
C ASP A 19 1.27 4.63 4.76
N PRO A 20 2.22 3.66 4.83
CA PRO A 20 2.25 2.62 5.85
C PRO A 20 2.04 3.11 7.29
N LYS A 21 2.46 4.34 7.62
CA LYS A 21 2.28 4.96 8.95
C LYS A 21 0.86 5.43 9.22
N ASN A 22 0.13 5.81 8.17
CA ASN A 22 -1.22 6.37 8.25
C ASN A 22 -2.32 5.32 8.10
N LEU A 23 -1.97 4.07 7.77
CA LEU A 23 -2.97 3.01 7.65
C LEU A 23 -3.76 2.81 8.95
N PRO A 24 -5.09 2.69 8.90
CA PRO A 24 -5.91 2.32 10.05
C PRO A 24 -5.49 0.96 10.64
N GLN A 25 -5.64 0.79 11.95
CA GLN A 25 -5.19 -0.42 12.63
C GLN A 25 -5.90 -1.68 12.10
N GLU A 26 -7.17 -1.57 11.74
CA GLU A 26 -7.95 -2.64 11.12
C GLU A 26 -7.41 -3.05 9.75
N VAL A 27 -6.86 -2.13 8.98
CA VAL A 27 -6.21 -2.42 7.69
C VAL A 27 -4.91 -3.18 7.95
N VAL A 28 -4.08 -2.67 8.85
CA VAL A 28 -2.83 -3.33 9.26
C VAL A 28 -3.11 -4.76 9.75
N ALA A 29 -4.11 -4.94 10.61
CA ALA A 29 -4.48 -6.25 11.16
C ALA A 29 -4.92 -7.28 10.10
N ILE A 30 -5.40 -6.82 8.94
CA ILE A 30 -5.67 -7.70 7.79
C ILE A 30 -4.39 -8.00 7.02
N LEU A 31 -3.57 -7.00 6.72
CA LEU A 31 -2.32 -7.16 5.97
C LEU A 31 -1.40 -8.21 6.61
N VAL A 32 -1.27 -8.19 7.94
CA VAL A 32 -0.40 -9.12 8.67
C VAL A 32 -0.87 -10.57 8.67
N LYS A 33 -2.13 -10.81 8.31
CA LYS A 33 -2.74 -12.16 8.23
C LYS A 33 -2.76 -12.70 6.81
N MET A 34 -2.38 -11.90 5.81
CA MET A 34 -2.34 -12.32 4.42
C MET A 34 -1.21 -13.30 4.17
N SER A 35 -1.38 -14.15 3.15
CA SER A 35 -0.25 -14.91 2.61
C SER A 35 0.83 -13.96 2.07
N PRO A 36 2.11 -14.37 2.02
CA PRO A 36 3.19 -13.51 1.51
C PRO A 36 2.92 -12.98 0.09
N GLU A 37 2.33 -13.80 -0.77
CA GLU A 37 1.99 -13.42 -2.15
C GLU A 37 0.91 -12.33 -2.20
N GLU A 38 -0.18 -12.50 -1.43
CA GLU A 38 -1.26 -11.52 -1.35
C GLU A 38 -0.82 -10.23 -0.68
N LEU A 39 0.02 -10.34 0.36
CA LEU A 39 0.61 -9.19 1.03
C LEU A 39 1.47 -8.39 0.06
N PHE A 40 2.36 -9.04 -0.69
CA PHE A 40 3.19 -8.37 -1.67
C PHE A 40 2.34 -7.67 -2.74
N LYS A 41 1.35 -8.38 -3.32
CA LYS A 41 0.41 -7.80 -4.30
C LYS A 41 -0.30 -6.54 -3.74
N THR A 42 -0.76 -6.60 -2.50
CA THR A 42 -1.47 -5.48 -1.86
C THR A 42 -0.54 -4.31 -1.58
N CYS A 43 0.68 -4.57 -1.07
CA CYS A 43 1.71 -3.55 -0.88
C CYS A 43 2.08 -2.86 -2.20
N THR A 44 2.24 -3.62 -3.29
CA THR A 44 2.47 -3.05 -4.63
C THR A 44 1.33 -2.15 -5.05
N GLN A 45 0.08 -2.59 -4.88
CA GLN A 45 -1.09 -1.76 -5.22
C GLN A 45 -1.11 -0.45 -4.42
N PHE A 46 -0.84 -0.50 -3.11
CA PHE A 46 -0.85 0.69 -2.25
C PHE A 46 0.30 1.63 -2.59
N ALA A 47 1.50 1.09 -2.81
CA ALA A 47 2.67 1.86 -3.20
C ALA A 47 2.47 2.55 -4.56
N VAL A 48 1.93 1.81 -5.54
CA VAL A 48 1.60 2.39 -6.85
C VAL A 48 0.53 3.46 -6.71
N LEU A 49 -0.57 3.21 -6.00
CA LEU A 49 -1.61 4.23 -5.82
C LEU A 49 -1.10 5.48 -5.11
N TRP A 50 -0.19 5.33 -4.14
CA TRP A 50 0.38 6.45 -3.40
C TRP A 50 1.34 7.29 -4.25
N HIS A 51 2.18 6.65 -5.06
CA HIS A 51 3.26 7.31 -5.81
C HIS A 51 2.93 7.58 -7.28
N ASN A 52 1.85 7.01 -7.81
CA ASN A 52 1.44 7.26 -9.19
C ASN A 52 0.90 8.68 -9.31
N ILE A 53 1.52 9.46 -10.19
CA ILE A 53 1.09 10.82 -10.51
C ILE A 53 0.68 10.79 -12.00
N PRO A 54 -0.61 10.60 -12.30
CA PRO A 54 -1.08 10.59 -13.68
C PRO A 54 -0.69 11.87 -14.41
N THR A 55 -0.25 11.75 -15.65
CA THR A 55 0.02 12.88 -16.54
C THR A 55 -1.07 12.98 -17.62
N LYS A 56 -1.01 14.01 -18.47
CA LYS A 56 -1.93 14.12 -19.61
C LYS A 56 -1.82 12.94 -20.58
N ASP A 57 -0.63 12.35 -20.66
CA ASP A 57 -0.27 11.37 -21.69
C ASP A 57 -0.11 9.94 -21.15
N SER A 58 -0.09 9.76 -19.82
CA SER A 58 -0.01 8.44 -19.19
C SER A 58 -0.81 8.34 -17.90
N ALA A 59 -1.57 7.25 -17.78
CA ALA A 59 -2.27 6.87 -16.55
C ALA A 59 -1.34 6.29 -15.47
N LEU A 60 -0.17 5.77 -15.89
CA LEU A 60 0.86 5.22 -14.99
C LEU A 60 2.18 5.96 -15.25
N SER A 61 2.68 6.68 -14.25
CA SER A 61 3.95 7.41 -14.32
C SER A 61 5.15 6.57 -13.89
N LEU A 62 4.92 5.35 -13.39
CA LEU A 62 5.93 4.46 -12.84
C LEU A 62 6.27 3.34 -13.84
N SER A 63 7.56 3.05 -13.98
CA SER A 63 8.08 1.84 -14.64
C SER A 63 7.93 0.60 -13.75
N GLY A 64 8.03 -0.60 -14.33
CA GLY A 64 7.93 -1.85 -13.56
C GLY A 64 8.99 -1.98 -12.45
N GLU A 65 10.22 -1.53 -12.70
CA GLU A 65 11.30 -1.54 -11.71
C GLU A 65 11.03 -0.57 -10.54
N GLU A 66 10.49 0.61 -10.83
CA GLU A 66 10.07 1.58 -9.81
C GLU A 66 8.92 1.01 -8.97
N MET A 67 7.92 0.37 -9.58
CA MET A 67 6.82 -0.26 -8.84
C MET A 67 7.34 -1.33 -7.88
N GLN A 68 8.28 -2.17 -8.32
CA GLN A 68 8.86 -3.21 -7.48
C GLN A 68 9.63 -2.59 -6.30
N THR A 69 10.48 -1.60 -6.58
CA THR A 69 11.26 -0.91 -5.55
C THR A 69 10.35 -0.27 -4.50
N LEU A 70 9.29 0.41 -4.93
CA LEU A 70 8.33 1.03 -4.03
C LEU A 70 7.54 0.01 -3.20
N ALA A 71 7.17 -1.13 -3.80
CA ALA A 71 6.49 -2.21 -3.07
C ALA A 71 7.37 -2.79 -1.95
N GLU A 72 8.66 -2.99 -2.23
CA GLU A 72 9.62 -3.48 -1.24
C GLU A 72 9.82 -2.46 -0.10
N GLN A 73 9.97 -1.17 -0.43
CA GLN A 73 10.05 -0.09 0.57
C GLN A 73 8.80 -0.02 1.43
N TYR A 74 7.62 -0.15 0.82
CA TYR A 74 6.34 -0.18 1.51
C TYR A 74 6.26 -1.32 2.51
N LEU A 75 6.65 -2.53 2.09
CA LEU A 75 6.66 -3.72 2.94
C LEU A 75 7.62 -3.54 4.13
N GLN A 76 8.81 -3.00 3.91
CA GLN A 76 9.77 -2.73 4.98
C GLN A 76 9.22 -1.71 6.00
N ALA A 77 8.58 -0.64 5.54
CA ALA A 77 7.95 0.34 6.41
C ALA A 77 6.79 -0.26 7.23
N LEU A 78 5.98 -1.14 6.63
CA LEU A 78 4.94 -1.87 7.34
C LEU A 78 5.54 -2.79 8.43
N ILE A 79 6.63 -3.49 8.12
CA ILE A 79 7.36 -4.34 9.07
C ILE A 79 7.95 -3.52 10.23
N ALA A 80 8.54 -2.36 9.92
CA ALA A 80 9.08 -1.46 10.93
C ALA A 80 7.98 -1.01 11.90
N ARG A 81 6.84 -0.54 11.38
CA ARG A 81 5.68 -0.14 12.18
C ARG A 81 5.19 -1.26 13.10
N MET A 82 5.16 -2.51 12.61
CA MET A 82 4.75 -3.66 13.42
C MET A 82 5.72 -3.97 14.56
N LYS A 83 7.03 -3.75 14.35
CA LYS A 83 8.05 -3.95 15.39
C LYS A 83 7.96 -2.90 16.48
N GLU A 84 7.64 -1.66 16.12
CA GLU A 84 7.46 -0.54 17.07
C GLU A 84 6.18 -0.65 17.91
N SER A 85 5.17 -1.39 17.43
CA SER A 85 3.89 -1.58 18.11
C SER A 85 3.87 -2.78 19.09
N ARG A 86 5.01 -3.44 19.30
CA ARG A 86 5.19 -4.58 20.23
C ARG A 86 5.99 -4.15 21.45
#